data_AF-A0A813F1W6-F1
#
_entry.id   AF-A0A813F1W6-F1
#
_cell.length_a   1.000
_cell.length_b   1.000
_cell.length_c   1.000
_cell.angle_alpha   90.00
_cell.angle_beta   90.00
_cell.angle_gamma   90.00
#
_symmetry.space_group_name_H-M   'P 1'
#
loop_
_entity.id
_entity.type
_entity.pdbx_description
1 polymer ?
#
loop_
_entity_poly.entity_id
_entity_poly.type
_entity_poly.pdbx_seq_one_letter_code
_entity_poly.pdbx_strand_id
1 'polypeptide(L)'
;MEASATFASSSSHGYLTSKFQVGSAKSDKINFSLAQKVFHSGDVPREVLESKRTVQKKKQANILGTEQRDWNTSTIADQKIQKDVHKDLKRQLLKVRAGLMDEKVQKPSKFHTDEAIVERQKFIVAMTGQGPIGKLCGKWFNPVDERGLAAHCIADHWPDWNTSHSAHTKEDIKEAQVVLERKDQRRRRMEQQAQLNPSATYPGYINPHTSITNVNDALRERKIDFQDLKEQFKRELKVEFPQASEERLQAMAQRLLNEKLLADEKMSRFPVQHESFRPNLSLTTQDRRYKEYHHPGTYAWNEAEKRNTWSCCLNFGQDGRGCECKVVNPDAWCYLGFEKGTG
;
A
#
# COMPACT_ATOMS: atom_id res chain seq x y z
N MET A 1 -51.74 -1.17 57.51
CA MET A 1 -50.75 -2.26 57.71
C MET A 1 -50.01 -2.42 56.39
N GLU A 2 -48.93 -1.66 56.21
CA GLU A 2 -48.13 -1.67 54.98
C GLU A 2 -46.81 -2.38 55.27
N ALA A 3 -46.52 -3.43 54.51
CA ALA A 3 -45.32 -4.24 54.64
C ALA A 3 -44.15 -3.52 53.92
N SER A 4 -43.27 -2.90 54.69
CA SER A 4 -42.01 -2.35 54.19
C SER A 4 -41.04 -3.48 53.87
N ALA A 5 -40.79 -3.72 52.60
CA ALA A 5 -39.77 -4.66 52.12
C ALA A 5 -38.37 -4.08 52.36
N THR A 6 -37.66 -4.62 53.34
CA THR A 6 -36.23 -4.39 53.55
C THR A 6 -35.42 -5.02 52.42
N PHE A 7 -34.91 -4.20 51.51
CA PHE A 7 -33.92 -4.63 50.51
C PHE A 7 -32.61 -4.98 51.22
N ALA A 8 -32.27 -6.26 51.24
CA ALA A 8 -30.97 -6.74 51.69
C ALA A 8 -29.88 -6.15 50.79
N SER A 9 -28.92 -5.43 51.38
CA SER A 9 -27.73 -4.94 50.70
C SER A 9 -26.89 -6.14 50.24
N SER A 10 -26.98 -6.47 48.95
CA SER A 10 -26.12 -7.46 48.32
C SER A 10 -24.66 -7.06 48.52
N SER A 11 -23.88 -7.93 49.14
CA SER A 11 -22.43 -7.84 49.25
C SER A 11 -21.82 -7.47 47.89
N SER A 12 -21.19 -6.30 47.80
CA SER A 12 -20.47 -5.89 46.60
C SER A 12 -19.33 -6.88 46.35
N HIS A 13 -19.48 -7.70 45.32
CA HIS A 13 -18.42 -8.60 44.90
C HIS A 13 -17.17 -7.79 44.54
N GLY A 14 -16.04 -8.02 45.23
CA GLY A 14 -14.82 -7.21 45.12
C GLY A 14 -14.21 -7.11 43.70
N TYR A 15 -14.60 -8.00 42.78
CA TYR A 15 -14.19 -7.97 41.38
C TYR A 15 -14.99 -6.96 40.51
N LEU A 16 -16.08 -6.38 40.99
CA LEU A 16 -16.85 -5.33 40.30
C LEU A 16 -16.40 -3.92 40.71
N THR A 17 -15.10 -3.72 40.92
CA THR A 17 -14.53 -2.44 41.42
C THR A 17 -13.98 -1.53 40.32
N SER A 18 -14.07 -1.93 39.05
CA SER A 18 -13.50 -1.14 37.94
C SER A 18 -14.51 -0.13 37.37
N LYS A 19 -13.99 1.08 37.10
CA LYS A 19 -14.67 2.36 36.81
C LYS A 19 -15.63 2.41 35.60
N PHE A 20 -16.04 1.27 35.05
CA PHE A 20 -16.97 1.20 33.93
C PHE A 20 -18.35 0.77 34.41
N GLN A 21 -19.24 1.74 34.58
CA GLN A 21 -20.67 1.48 34.69
C GLN A 21 -21.18 1.08 33.30
N VAL A 22 -21.06 -0.21 32.97
CA VAL A 22 -21.52 -0.73 31.68
C VAL A 22 -23.05 -0.71 31.69
N GLY A 23 -23.64 0.16 30.88
CA GLY A 23 -25.08 0.21 30.63
C GLY A 23 -25.89 0.95 31.70
N SER A 24 -25.71 2.27 31.82
CA SER A 24 -26.82 3.09 32.30
C SER A 24 -27.89 3.11 31.20
N ALA A 25 -28.88 2.22 31.30
CA ALA A 25 -30.11 2.27 30.50
C ALA A 25 -31.08 3.37 30.99
N LYS A 26 -30.55 4.47 31.55
CA LYS A 26 -31.36 5.61 31.96
C LYS A 26 -31.83 6.46 30.77
N SER A 27 -31.31 6.22 29.58
CA SER A 27 -31.81 6.77 28.33
C SER A 27 -32.21 5.65 27.39
N ASP A 28 -33.28 5.84 26.62
CA ASP A 28 -33.82 4.88 25.62
C ASP A 28 -32.84 4.52 24.48
N LYS A 29 -31.62 5.04 24.53
CA LYS A 29 -30.59 4.83 23.51
C LYS A 29 -29.47 3.96 24.07
N ILE A 30 -29.48 2.69 23.66
CA ILE A 30 -28.44 1.72 23.96
C ILE A 30 -27.15 2.12 23.23
N ASN A 31 -26.17 2.67 23.96
CA ASN A 31 -24.91 3.19 23.42
C ASN A 31 -23.76 2.15 23.36
N PHE A 32 -24.06 0.85 23.36
CA PHE A 32 -23.02 -0.19 23.23
C PHE A 32 -23.25 -1.09 22.02
N SER A 33 -22.17 -1.53 21.38
CA SER A 33 -22.23 -2.48 20.27
C SER A 33 -22.23 -3.91 20.79
N LEU A 34 -22.86 -4.83 20.05
CA LEU A 34 -22.85 -6.28 20.35
C LEU A 34 -21.43 -6.88 20.44
N ALA A 35 -20.42 -6.20 19.88
CA ALA A 35 -19.03 -6.63 19.92
C ALA A 35 -18.25 -6.14 21.16
N GLN A 36 -18.80 -5.18 21.92
CA GLN A 36 -18.18 -4.70 23.15
C GLN A 36 -18.37 -5.74 24.26
N LYS A 37 -17.25 -6.24 24.78
CA LYS A 37 -17.25 -7.23 25.87
C LYS A 37 -17.63 -6.52 27.18
N VAL A 38 -18.66 -7.05 27.84
CA VAL A 38 -19.18 -6.54 29.12
C VAL A 38 -18.18 -6.71 30.26
N PHE A 39 -17.32 -7.73 30.18
CA PHE A 39 -16.28 -8.01 31.17
C PHE A 39 -14.90 -7.69 30.61
N HIS A 40 -14.06 -7.02 31.41
CA HIS A 40 -12.66 -6.88 31.08
C HIS A 40 -11.99 -8.26 31.12
N SER A 41 -10.94 -8.47 30.32
CA SER A 41 -10.24 -9.75 30.30
C SER A 41 -9.62 -10.13 31.66
N GLY A 42 -9.36 -9.14 32.52
CA GLY A 42 -8.87 -9.34 33.89
C GLY A 42 -9.95 -9.77 34.90
N ASP A 43 -11.23 -9.51 34.61
CA ASP A 43 -12.33 -9.78 35.55
C ASP A 43 -12.88 -11.20 35.41
N VAL A 44 -12.44 -11.95 34.40
CA VAL A 44 -12.88 -13.33 34.16
C VAL A 44 -12.07 -14.27 35.04
N PRO A 45 -12.71 -15.07 35.94
CA PRO A 45 -12.01 -16.02 36.77
C PRO A 45 -11.13 -16.99 35.95
N ARG A 46 -9.95 -17.32 36.49
CA ARG A 46 -8.97 -18.19 35.79
C ARG A 46 -9.58 -19.54 35.41
N GLU A 47 -10.39 -20.13 36.28
CA GLU A 47 -11.10 -21.40 36.05
C GLU A 47 -11.98 -21.38 34.80
N VAL A 48 -12.66 -20.26 34.55
CA VAL A 48 -13.54 -20.08 33.37
C VAL A 48 -12.70 -19.95 32.10
N LEU A 49 -11.54 -19.27 32.17
CA LEU A 49 -10.60 -19.17 31.05
C LEU A 49 -10.02 -20.54 30.68
N GLU A 50 -9.64 -21.34 31.66
CA GLU A 50 -9.13 -22.70 31.47
C GLU A 50 -10.20 -23.63 30.90
N SER A 51 -11.42 -23.55 31.42
CA SER A 51 -12.58 -24.28 30.88
C SER A 51 -12.85 -23.92 29.42
N LYS A 52 -12.81 -22.62 29.09
CA LYS A 52 -12.96 -22.14 27.71
C LYS A 52 -11.85 -22.67 26.78
N ARG A 53 -10.59 -22.64 27.22
CA ARG A 53 -9.46 -23.20 26.46
C ARG A 53 -9.65 -24.68 26.21
N THR A 54 -10.12 -25.42 27.22
CA THR A 54 -10.41 -26.85 27.12
C THR A 54 -11.52 -27.13 26.10
N VAL A 55 -12.61 -26.36 26.13
CA VAL A 55 -13.72 -26.50 25.17
C VAL A 55 -13.29 -26.13 23.76
N GLN A 56 -12.50 -25.06 23.58
CA GLN A 56 -11.97 -24.68 22.27
C GLN A 56 -11.04 -25.75 21.70
N LYS A 57 -10.14 -26.30 22.52
CA LYS A 57 -9.26 -27.41 22.15
C LYS A 57 -10.03 -28.67 21.75
N LYS A 58 -11.15 -28.96 22.43
CA LYS A 58 -12.05 -30.07 22.05
C LYS A 58 -12.81 -29.81 20.75
N LYS A 59 -13.33 -28.59 20.56
CA LYS A 59 -14.08 -28.20 19.35
C LYS A 59 -13.19 -28.16 18.11
N GLN A 60 -11.96 -27.74 18.27
CA GLN A 60 -10.95 -27.69 17.22
C GLN A 60 -9.87 -28.72 17.53
N ALA A 61 -10.27 -29.98 17.72
CA ALA A 61 -9.32 -31.05 17.90
C ALA A 61 -8.42 -31.09 16.64
N ASN A 62 -7.12 -31.03 16.85
CA ASN A 62 -6.11 -31.09 15.81
C ASN A 62 -5.97 -32.53 15.27
N ILE A 63 -7.03 -33.00 14.61
CA ILE A 63 -7.14 -34.38 14.10
C ILE A 63 -6.07 -34.65 13.03
N LEU A 64 -5.63 -33.61 12.31
CA LEU A 64 -4.64 -33.70 11.24
C LEU A 64 -3.20 -33.47 11.70
N GLY A 65 -2.96 -33.19 12.99
CA GLY A 65 -1.61 -32.99 13.53
C GLY A 65 -0.87 -31.76 12.98
N THR A 66 -1.59 -30.73 12.52
CA THR A 66 -1.03 -29.54 11.86
C THR A 66 -0.53 -28.47 12.83
N GLU A 67 -0.81 -28.56 14.13
CA GLU A 67 -0.20 -27.67 15.13
C GLU A 67 1.30 -27.93 15.27
N GLN A 68 2.06 -26.85 15.46
CA GLN A 68 3.49 -26.93 15.76
C GLN A 68 3.68 -27.64 17.11
N ARG A 69 4.47 -28.72 17.10
CA ARG A 69 4.91 -29.43 18.32
C ARG A 69 5.89 -28.55 19.11
N ASP A 70 5.91 -28.68 20.44
CA ASP A 70 6.71 -27.84 21.33
C ASP A 70 8.22 -27.84 21.00
N TRP A 71 8.77 -28.94 20.47
CA TRP A 71 10.18 -29.03 20.09
C TRP A 71 10.53 -28.21 18.83
N ASN A 72 9.54 -27.76 18.04
CA ASN A 72 9.74 -26.92 16.86
C ASN A 72 9.81 -25.41 17.18
N THR A 73 9.83 -25.02 18.46
CA THR A 73 9.98 -23.61 18.85
C THR A 73 11.40 -23.08 18.69
N SER A 74 12.41 -23.96 18.65
CA SER A 74 13.84 -23.58 18.65
C SER A 74 14.45 -23.40 17.27
N THR A 75 13.75 -23.73 16.17
CA THR A 75 14.24 -23.58 14.79
C THR A 75 13.83 -22.28 14.10
N ILE A 76 13.07 -21.41 14.77
CA ILE A 76 12.59 -20.14 14.18
C ILE A 76 13.48 -18.99 14.68
N ALA A 77 14.41 -18.58 13.83
CA ALA A 77 15.45 -17.59 14.15
C ALA A 77 14.92 -16.16 14.45
N ASP A 78 13.67 -15.83 14.13
CA ASP A 78 13.11 -14.51 14.45
C ASP A 78 11.57 -14.46 14.52
N GLN A 79 11.01 -14.38 15.73
CA GLN A 79 9.55 -14.34 15.96
C GLN A 79 8.88 -13.07 15.39
N LYS A 80 9.64 -12.04 15.02
CA LYS A 80 9.10 -10.80 14.42
C LYS A 80 8.72 -10.95 12.96
N ILE A 81 9.33 -11.89 12.23
CA ILE A 81 9.10 -12.07 10.79
C ILE A 81 7.83 -12.90 10.53
N GLN A 82 7.42 -13.75 11.48
CA GLN A 82 6.31 -14.69 11.29
C GLN A 82 4.94 -14.27 11.86
N LYS A 83 4.81 -13.11 12.52
CA LYS A 83 3.49 -12.64 13.04
C LYS A 83 2.48 -12.25 11.95
N ASP A 84 2.84 -12.37 10.67
CA ASP A 84 1.99 -11.98 9.54
C ASP A 84 1.12 -13.11 8.94
N VAL A 85 1.10 -14.32 9.54
CA VAL A 85 0.40 -15.49 8.97
C VAL A 85 -1.14 -15.38 8.99
N HIS A 86 -1.72 -14.43 9.74
CA HIS A 86 -3.17 -14.14 9.72
C HIS A 86 -3.54 -12.87 8.96
N LYS A 87 -2.76 -12.45 7.96
CA LYS A 87 -3.27 -11.51 6.96
C LYS A 87 -4.32 -12.23 6.12
N ASP A 88 -5.57 -11.83 6.31
CA ASP A 88 -6.76 -12.31 5.60
C ASP A 88 -6.50 -12.38 4.08
N LEU A 89 -6.16 -13.58 3.61
CA LEU A 89 -5.63 -13.84 2.26
C LEU A 89 -6.60 -13.35 1.18
N LYS A 90 -7.91 -13.45 1.46
CA LYS A 90 -8.98 -12.97 0.59
C LYS A 90 -8.89 -11.45 0.40
N ARG A 91 -8.62 -10.71 1.47
CA ARG A 91 -8.49 -9.25 1.45
C ARG A 91 -7.19 -8.82 0.77
N GLN A 92 -6.13 -9.61 0.90
CA GLN A 92 -4.87 -9.40 0.18
C GLN A 92 -5.05 -9.66 -1.32
N LEU A 93 -5.71 -10.75 -1.71
CA LEU A 93 -6.02 -11.06 -3.12
C LEU A 93 -6.94 -10.01 -3.75
N LEU A 94 -7.91 -9.47 -2.99
CA LEU A 94 -8.72 -8.32 -3.43
C LEU A 94 -7.88 -7.07 -3.68
N LYS A 95 -6.86 -6.80 -2.84
CA LYS A 95 -5.92 -5.67 -3.04
C LYS A 95 -5.01 -5.89 -4.23
N VAL A 96 -4.52 -7.12 -4.45
CA VAL A 96 -3.74 -7.49 -5.64
C VAL A 96 -4.59 -7.34 -6.90
N ARG A 97 -5.83 -7.85 -6.90
CA ARG A 97 -6.77 -7.72 -8.03
C ARG A 97 -7.15 -6.27 -8.34
N ALA A 98 -7.18 -5.41 -7.33
CA ALA A 98 -7.43 -3.98 -7.49
C ALA A 98 -6.16 -3.20 -7.90
N GLY A 99 -4.99 -3.83 -8.05
CA GLY A 99 -3.71 -3.17 -8.34
C GLY A 99 -3.12 -2.38 -7.17
N LEU A 100 -3.77 -2.39 -5.99
CA LEU A 100 -3.36 -1.63 -4.80
C LEU A 100 -2.09 -2.14 -4.13
N MET A 101 -1.59 -3.33 -4.51
CA MET A 101 -0.33 -3.87 -4.00
C MET A 101 0.88 -3.57 -4.89
N ASP A 102 0.68 -3.25 -6.16
CA ASP A 102 1.76 -2.92 -7.10
C ASP A 102 2.12 -1.43 -7.03
N GLU A 103 1.16 -0.59 -6.64
CA GLU A 103 1.46 0.77 -6.18
C GLU A 103 2.26 0.70 -4.88
N LYS A 104 3.44 1.33 -4.83
CA LYS A 104 4.15 1.56 -3.55
C LYS A 104 3.16 2.23 -2.62
N VAL A 105 2.60 1.46 -1.68
CA VAL A 105 1.80 1.99 -0.59
C VAL A 105 2.72 2.92 0.19
N GLN A 106 2.67 4.21 -0.15
CA GLN A 106 3.28 5.24 0.66
C GLN A 106 2.53 5.13 1.98
N LYS A 107 3.19 4.55 2.98
CA LYS A 107 2.67 4.54 4.34
C LYS A 107 2.29 6.00 4.60
N PRO A 108 1.01 6.31 4.91
CA PRO A 108 0.65 7.68 5.21
C PRO A 108 1.68 8.14 6.23
N SER A 109 2.36 9.25 5.92
CA SER A 109 3.35 9.79 6.84
C SER A 109 2.63 9.82 8.17
N LYS A 110 3.18 9.11 9.17
CA LYS A 110 2.63 9.22 10.52
C LYS A 110 2.56 10.71 10.74
N PHE A 111 1.35 11.24 10.97
CA PHE A 111 1.16 12.64 11.32
C PHE A 111 1.89 12.80 12.65
N HIS A 112 3.19 13.06 12.53
CA HIS A 112 4.00 13.51 13.63
C HIS A 112 3.41 14.89 13.92
N THR A 113 2.95 15.08 15.15
CA THR A 113 2.61 16.41 15.62
C THR A 113 3.79 17.33 15.32
N ASP A 114 3.54 18.58 14.95
CA ASP A 114 4.61 19.52 14.56
C ASP A 114 5.68 19.60 15.66
N GLU A 115 5.28 19.45 16.92
CA GLU A 115 6.15 19.32 18.08
C GLU A 115 7.11 18.12 18.01
N ALA A 116 6.61 16.93 17.64
CA ALA A 116 7.43 15.73 17.49
C ALA A 116 8.38 15.81 16.27
N ILE A 117 7.97 16.52 15.22
CA ILE A 117 8.84 16.82 14.07
C ILE A 117 9.97 17.75 14.50
N VAL A 118 9.64 18.83 15.22
CA VAL A 118 10.61 19.81 15.73
C VAL A 118 11.56 19.19 16.74
N GLU A 119 11.08 18.36 17.67
CA GLU A 119 11.96 17.66 18.62
C GLU A 119 12.89 16.67 17.93
N ARG A 120 12.38 15.90 16.97
CA ARG A 120 13.22 14.97 16.21
C ARG A 120 14.24 15.70 15.34
N GLN A 121 13.87 16.85 14.77
CA GLN A 121 14.78 17.71 14.04
C GLN A 121 15.85 18.30 14.95
N LYS A 122 15.48 18.82 16.12
CA LYS A 122 16.42 19.28 17.15
C LYS A 122 17.37 18.16 17.57
N PHE A 123 16.84 16.95 17.79
CA PHE A 123 17.64 15.79 18.18
C PHE A 123 18.62 15.36 17.08
N ILE A 124 18.18 15.30 15.82
CA ILE A 124 19.07 14.96 14.70
C ILE A 124 20.13 16.05 14.50
N VAL A 125 19.77 17.33 14.54
CA VAL A 125 20.72 18.44 14.44
C VAL A 125 21.71 18.43 15.60
N ALA A 126 21.25 18.13 16.83
CA ALA A 126 22.12 18.05 18.00
C ALA A 126 23.06 16.83 17.99
N MET A 127 22.60 15.68 17.50
CA MET A 127 23.38 14.44 17.49
C MET A 127 24.33 14.33 16.31
N THR A 128 23.97 14.87 15.14
CA THR A 128 24.73 14.67 13.91
C THR A 128 25.22 15.96 13.26
N GLY A 129 24.77 17.14 13.74
CA GLY A 129 25.05 18.43 13.08
C GLY A 129 24.34 18.59 11.72
N GLN A 130 23.50 17.65 11.30
CA GLN A 130 22.91 17.60 9.95
C GLN A 130 21.47 18.11 9.95
N GLY A 131 21.27 19.33 9.44
CA GLY A 131 19.93 19.85 9.16
C GLY A 131 19.22 19.12 8.01
N PRO A 132 17.88 19.22 7.94
CA PRO A 132 17.06 18.49 6.96
C PRO A 132 17.35 18.86 5.50
N ILE A 133 17.90 20.05 5.24
CA ILE A 133 18.25 20.51 3.89
C ILE A 133 19.44 19.73 3.34
N GLY A 134 20.47 19.46 4.16
CA GLY A 134 21.72 18.82 3.70
C GLY A 134 21.56 17.38 3.20
N LYS A 135 20.50 16.69 3.63
CA LYS A 135 20.20 15.30 3.22
C LYS A 135 19.49 15.20 1.88
N LEU A 136 18.76 16.24 1.47
CA LEU A 136 17.97 16.26 0.22
C LEU A 136 18.76 16.78 -0.98
N CYS A 137 19.71 17.70 -0.77
CA CYS A 137 20.49 18.28 -1.85
C CYS A 137 21.87 17.62 -2.06
N GLY A 138 22.23 16.60 -1.27
CA GLY A 138 23.55 15.95 -1.33
C GLY A 138 24.73 16.91 -1.07
N LYS A 139 24.43 18.14 -0.66
CA LYS A 139 25.36 19.20 -0.33
C LYS A 139 25.10 19.60 1.11
N TRP A 140 26.16 19.66 1.88
CA TRP A 140 26.12 20.16 3.24
C TRP A 140 25.59 21.59 3.21
N PHE A 141 24.37 21.80 3.70
CA PHE A 141 23.87 23.13 3.98
C PHE A 141 24.00 23.33 5.48
N ASN A 142 25.17 23.81 5.88
CA ASN A 142 25.43 24.20 7.25
C ASN A 142 25.02 25.68 7.38
N PRO A 143 23.92 26.02 8.07
CA PRO A 143 23.54 27.42 8.27
C PRO A 143 24.59 28.21 9.07
N VAL A 144 25.54 27.51 9.68
CA VAL A 144 26.73 28.07 10.34
C VAL A 144 27.76 28.59 9.33
N ASP A 145 27.85 27.98 8.13
CA ASP A 145 28.81 28.37 7.08
C ASP A 145 28.40 29.67 6.36
N GLU A 146 27.11 29.99 6.29
CA GLU A 146 26.62 31.23 5.65
C GLU A 146 26.44 32.42 6.63
N ARG A 147 26.52 32.20 7.95
CA ARG A 147 26.40 33.26 8.97
C ARG A 147 27.64 33.50 9.83
N GLY A 148 28.71 32.72 9.66
CA GLY A 148 29.99 32.99 10.33
C GLY A 148 29.94 32.90 11.86
N LEU A 149 29.07 32.09 12.44
CA LEU A 149 28.94 31.94 13.90
C LEU A 149 29.52 30.60 14.36
N ALA A 150 30.81 30.59 14.66
CA ALA A 150 31.47 29.45 15.29
C ALA A 150 31.05 29.33 16.76
N ALA A 151 30.35 28.25 17.13
CA ALA A 151 30.38 27.71 18.49
C ALA A 151 29.68 26.35 18.57
N HIS A 152 30.40 25.27 18.29
CA HIS A 152 30.12 23.99 18.93
C HIS A 152 31.45 23.31 19.26
N CYS A 153 32.02 23.63 20.42
CA CYS A 153 32.92 22.70 21.11
C CYS A 153 32.64 22.69 22.62
N ILE A 154 32.55 21.47 23.11
CA ILE A 154 32.26 21.03 24.46
C ILE A 154 33.65 20.74 25.06
N ALA A 155 34.18 21.64 25.88
CA ALA A 155 35.49 21.63 26.57
C ALA A 155 36.72 22.23 25.85
N ASP A 156 37.45 23.06 26.61
CA ASP A 156 38.48 24.03 26.17
C ASP A 156 39.80 23.45 25.61
N HIS A 157 39.99 22.13 25.60
CA HIS A 157 41.30 21.52 25.34
C HIS A 157 41.36 20.70 24.04
N TRP A 158 40.27 20.63 23.28
CA TRP A 158 40.28 19.97 21.98
C TRP A 158 40.67 20.97 20.88
N PRO A 159 41.74 20.68 20.09
CA PRO A 159 42.06 21.49 18.93
C PRO A 159 40.95 21.32 17.89
N ASP A 160 40.25 22.42 17.64
CA ASP A 160 39.13 22.51 16.70
C ASP A 160 39.60 22.10 15.29
N TRP A 161 38.78 21.36 14.54
CA TRP A 161 39.10 21.00 13.15
C TRP A 161 39.24 22.25 12.24
N ASN A 162 38.88 23.42 12.78
CA ASN A 162 39.04 24.76 12.22
C ASN A 162 40.47 25.32 12.19
N THR A 163 41.49 24.66 12.75
CA THR A 163 42.88 25.11 12.55
C THR A 163 43.48 24.70 11.20
N SER A 164 42.66 24.32 10.20
CA SER A 164 43.08 24.42 8.80
C SER A 164 43.02 25.88 8.36
N HIS A 165 44.10 26.62 8.60
CA HIS A 165 44.28 28.05 8.28
C HIS A 165 44.23 28.43 6.78
N SER A 166 43.65 27.63 5.87
CA SER A 166 43.87 27.81 4.42
C SER A 166 42.69 28.36 3.61
N ALA A 167 41.69 29.02 4.22
CA ALA A 167 40.57 29.58 3.44
C ALA A 167 39.98 30.89 3.99
N HIS A 168 40.75 31.68 4.75
CA HIS A 168 40.27 32.94 5.33
C HIS A 168 41.07 34.16 4.90
N THR A 169 42.08 34.00 4.04
CA THR A 169 42.79 35.17 3.50
C THR A 169 41.87 35.88 2.48
N LYS A 170 42.06 37.18 2.30
CA LYS A 170 41.27 37.95 1.30
C LYS A 170 41.52 37.42 -0.12
N GLU A 171 42.68 36.81 -0.31
CA GLU A 171 43.14 36.13 -1.51
C GLU A 171 42.33 34.85 -1.77
N ASP A 172 42.12 34.00 -0.75
CA ASP A 172 41.31 32.78 -0.88
C ASP A 172 39.85 33.08 -1.22
N ILE A 173 39.27 34.12 -0.63
CA ILE A 173 37.89 34.56 -0.92
C ILE A 173 37.77 35.03 -2.37
N LYS A 174 38.76 35.77 -2.87
CA LYS A 174 38.81 36.20 -4.28
C LYS A 174 38.98 35.01 -5.21
N GLU A 175 39.84 34.05 -4.88
CA GLU A 175 40.02 32.85 -5.70
C GLU A 175 38.74 32.01 -5.73
N ALA A 176 38.06 31.84 -4.60
CA ALA A 176 36.77 31.15 -4.52
C ALA A 176 35.70 31.84 -5.38
N GLN A 177 35.63 33.17 -5.37
CA GLN A 177 34.73 33.94 -6.25
C GLN A 177 35.07 33.73 -7.72
N VAL A 178 36.35 33.79 -8.10
CA VAL A 178 36.80 33.54 -9.48
C VAL A 178 36.47 32.11 -9.92
N VAL A 179 36.64 31.12 -9.05
CA VAL A 179 36.28 29.72 -9.32
C VAL A 179 34.77 29.56 -9.48
N LEU A 180 33.97 30.25 -8.67
CA LEU A 180 32.52 30.26 -8.77
C LEU A 180 32.06 30.89 -10.08
N GLU A 181 32.58 32.07 -10.43
CA GLU A 181 32.29 32.75 -11.69
C GLU A 181 32.67 31.90 -12.91
N ARG A 182 33.83 31.24 -12.87
CA ARG A 182 34.26 30.33 -13.94
C ARG A 182 33.32 29.13 -14.07
N LYS A 183 32.85 28.57 -12.96
CA LYS A 183 31.86 27.48 -12.95
C LYS A 183 30.50 27.95 -13.47
N ASP A 184 30.10 29.17 -13.14
CA ASP A 184 28.84 29.78 -13.62
C ASP A 184 28.88 30.09 -15.11
N GLN A 185 30.00 30.63 -15.60
CA GLN A 185 30.20 30.81 -17.03
C GLN A 185 30.17 29.47 -17.78
N ARG A 186 30.75 28.40 -17.21
CA ARG A 186 30.67 27.06 -17.79
C ARG A 186 29.23 26.53 -17.82
N ARG A 187 28.44 26.73 -16.75
CA ARG A 187 27.01 26.37 -16.72
C ARG A 187 26.23 27.11 -17.79
N ARG A 188 26.39 28.44 -17.89
CA ARG A 188 25.72 29.26 -18.92
C ARG A 188 26.07 28.82 -20.34
N ARG A 189 27.34 28.46 -20.61
CA ARG A 189 27.74 27.92 -21.92
C ARG A 189 27.09 26.57 -22.21
N MET A 190 27.01 25.67 -21.23
CA MET A 190 26.31 24.38 -21.42
C MET A 190 24.80 24.56 -21.62
N GLU A 191 24.16 25.50 -20.92
CA GLU A 191 22.75 25.84 -21.12
C GLU A 191 22.50 26.44 -22.51
N GLN A 192 23.34 27.38 -22.94
CA GLN A 192 23.25 27.94 -24.30
C GLN A 192 23.48 26.87 -25.37
N GLN A 193 24.47 25.98 -25.16
CA GLN A 193 24.73 24.88 -26.09
C GLN A 193 23.58 23.86 -26.13
N ALA A 194 22.94 23.59 -24.99
CA ALA A 194 21.75 22.74 -24.92
C ALA A 194 20.53 23.38 -25.61
N GLN A 195 20.38 24.71 -25.53
CA GLN A 195 19.34 25.45 -26.26
C GLN A 195 19.59 25.45 -27.78
N LEU A 196 20.85 25.57 -28.21
CA LEU A 196 21.23 25.62 -29.62
C LEU A 196 21.18 24.26 -30.32
N ASN A 197 21.38 23.16 -29.60
CA ASN A 197 21.31 21.80 -30.15
C ASN A 197 20.32 20.90 -29.38
N PRO A 198 19.00 21.09 -29.56
CA PRO A 198 17.99 20.23 -28.95
C PRO A 198 18.09 18.76 -29.40
N SER A 199 18.70 18.49 -30.57
CA SER A 199 18.84 17.15 -31.16
C SER A 199 19.98 16.31 -30.58
N ALA A 200 20.90 16.90 -29.79
CA ALA A 200 21.96 16.16 -29.10
C ALA A 200 21.45 15.47 -27.82
N THR A 201 20.25 15.83 -27.38
CA THR A 201 19.53 15.13 -26.32
C THR A 201 19.06 13.79 -26.86
N TYR A 202 19.45 12.68 -26.21
CA TYR A 202 19.03 11.33 -26.55
C TYR A 202 17.55 11.31 -26.98
N PRO A 203 17.18 10.71 -28.13
CA PRO A 203 15.81 10.68 -28.57
C PRO A 203 14.94 10.03 -27.49
N GLY A 204 14.07 10.83 -26.86
CA GLY A 204 13.19 10.40 -25.76
C GLY A 204 13.58 10.87 -24.35
N TYR A 205 14.74 11.50 -24.14
CA TYR A 205 15.06 12.06 -22.82
C TYR A 205 14.39 13.43 -22.61
N ILE A 206 13.44 13.48 -21.68
CA ILE A 206 12.80 14.73 -21.22
C ILE A 206 13.55 15.18 -19.97
N ASN A 207 14.00 16.44 -19.94
CA ASN A 207 14.64 17.00 -18.75
C ASN A 207 13.68 16.88 -17.53
N PRO A 208 14.14 16.39 -16.37
CA PRO A 208 13.29 16.26 -15.19
C PRO A 208 12.56 17.56 -14.81
N HIS A 209 13.21 18.71 -15.00
CA HIS A 209 12.57 20.00 -14.72
C HIS A 209 11.43 20.28 -15.70
N THR A 210 11.59 20.04 -17.00
CA THR A 210 10.51 20.24 -17.97
C THR A 210 9.40 19.22 -17.76
N SER A 211 9.73 17.97 -17.40
CA SER A 211 8.73 16.96 -17.01
C SER A 211 7.89 17.41 -15.82
N ILE A 212 8.52 17.94 -14.77
CA ILE A 212 7.82 18.46 -13.58
C ILE A 212 6.95 19.66 -13.95
N THR A 213 7.46 20.60 -14.76
CA THR A 213 6.68 21.75 -15.24
C THR A 213 5.46 21.29 -16.03
N ASN A 214 5.62 20.37 -16.99
CA ASN A 214 4.53 19.83 -17.80
C ASN A 214 3.45 19.15 -16.94
N VAL A 215 3.84 18.40 -15.91
CA VAL A 215 2.90 17.78 -14.96
C VAL A 215 2.15 18.85 -14.17
N ASN A 216 2.84 19.87 -13.68
CA ASN A 216 2.21 20.96 -12.92
C ASN A 216 1.25 21.78 -13.79
N ASP A 217 1.59 22.03 -15.05
CA ASP A 217 0.75 22.79 -15.97
C ASP A 217 -0.49 21.97 -16.36
N ALA A 218 -0.36 20.67 -16.63
CA ALA A 218 -1.49 19.78 -16.83
C ALA A 218 -2.42 19.70 -15.61
N LEU A 219 -1.87 19.77 -14.38
CA LEU A 219 -2.68 19.83 -13.16
C LEU A 219 -3.40 21.17 -13.01
N ARG A 220 -2.80 22.29 -13.46
CA ARG A 220 -3.46 23.60 -13.47
C ARG A 220 -4.62 23.63 -14.46
N GLU A 221 -4.40 23.13 -15.68
CA GLU A 221 -5.46 23.03 -16.70
C GLU A 221 -6.62 22.18 -16.20
N ARG A 222 -6.35 20.98 -15.66
CA ARG A 222 -7.40 20.13 -15.06
C ARG A 222 -8.13 20.83 -13.91
N LYS A 223 -7.43 21.64 -13.11
CA LYS A 223 -8.07 22.39 -12.01
C LYS A 223 -9.01 23.47 -12.54
N ILE A 224 -8.69 24.09 -13.68
CA ILE A 224 -9.57 25.04 -14.37
C ILE A 224 -10.81 24.29 -14.90
N ASP A 225 -10.61 23.18 -15.61
CA ASP A 225 -11.72 22.36 -16.14
C ASP A 225 -12.66 21.87 -15.01
N PHE A 226 -12.09 21.45 -13.87
CA PHE A 226 -12.85 21.02 -12.71
C PHE A 226 -13.59 22.15 -12.02
N GLN A 227 -13.05 23.37 -12.07
CA GLN A 227 -13.74 24.55 -11.55
C GLN A 227 -14.99 24.85 -12.39
N ASP A 228 -14.89 24.80 -13.71
CA ASP A 228 -16.03 25.02 -14.62
C ASP A 228 -17.10 23.94 -14.43
N LEU A 229 -16.71 22.67 -14.33
CA LEU A 229 -17.65 21.56 -14.03
C LEU A 229 -18.32 21.73 -12.67
N LYS A 230 -17.57 22.18 -11.66
CA LYS A 230 -18.12 22.44 -10.32
C LYS A 230 -19.13 23.58 -10.35
N GLU A 231 -18.88 24.62 -11.12
CA GLU A 231 -19.83 25.72 -11.31
C GLU A 231 -21.09 25.28 -12.07
N GLN A 232 -20.95 24.38 -13.07
CA GLN A 232 -22.09 23.76 -13.73
C GLN A 232 -22.97 22.99 -12.74
N PHE A 233 -22.38 22.09 -11.93
CA PHE A 233 -23.13 21.37 -10.90
C PHE A 233 -23.77 22.31 -9.87
N LYS A 234 -23.09 23.40 -9.49
CA LYS A 234 -23.65 24.39 -8.58
C LYS A 234 -24.87 25.10 -9.18
N ARG A 235 -24.86 25.40 -10.49
CA ARG A 235 -26.01 26.00 -11.20
C ARG A 235 -27.19 25.04 -11.25
N GLU A 236 -26.95 23.78 -11.58
CA GLU A 236 -27.98 22.73 -11.60
C GLU A 236 -28.60 22.51 -10.22
N LEU A 237 -27.77 22.34 -9.18
CA LEU A 237 -28.23 22.16 -7.82
C LEU A 237 -29.00 23.37 -7.27
N LYS A 238 -28.71 24.58 -7.73
CA LYS A 238 -29.45 25.79 -7.34
C LYS A 238 -30.88 25.79 -7.91
N VAL A 239 -31.09 25.18 -9.07
CA VAL A 239 -32.43 24.97 -9.65
C VAL A 239 -33.20 23.92 -8.86
N GLU A 240 -32.55 22.81 -8.50
CA GLU A 240 -33.17 21.71 -7.75
C GLU A 240 -33.46 22.06 -6.28
N PHE A 241 -32.56 22.81 -5.65
CA PHE A 241 -32.63 23.14 -4.21
C PHE A 241 -32.52 24.66 -3.98
N PRO A 242 -33.55 25.45 -4.35
CA PRO A 242 -33.49 26.91 -4.27
C PRO A 242 -33.35 27.46 -2.85
N GLN A 243 -33.72 26.68 -1.82
CA GLN A 243 -33.62 27.06 -0.40
C GLN A 243 -32.30 26.63 0.26
N ALA A 244 -31.42 25.90 -0.44
CA ALA A 244 -30.18 25.44 0.14
C ALA A 244 -29.17 26.59 0.30
N SER A 245 -28.41 26.59 1.40
CA SER A 245 -27.31 27.53 1.59
C SER A 245 -26.19 27.30 0.57
N GLU A 246 -25.43 28.35 0.28
CA GLU A 246 -24.34 28.29 -0.70
C GLU A 246 -23.25 27.28 -0.32
N GLU A 247 -22.92 27.18 0.97
CA GLU A 247 -21.97 26.19 1.49
C GLU A 247 -22.45 24.76 1.26
N ARG A 248 -23.75 24.51 1.42
CA ARG A 248 -24.36 23.19 1.17
C ARG A 248 -24.33 22.86 -0.32
N LEU A 249 -24.65 23.82 -1.19
CA LEU A 249 -24.56 23.65 -2.65
C LEU A 249 -23.12 23.38 -3.08
N GLN A 250 -22.14 24.07 -2.50
CA GLN A 250 -20.72 23.86 -2.78
C GLN A 250 -20.24 22.46 -2.34
N ALA A 251 -20.67 21.99 -1.17
CA ALA A 251 -20.34 20.64 -0.69
C ALA A 251 -20.97 19.55 -1.57
N MET A 252 -22.23 19.74 -2.01
CA MET A 252 -22.92 18.83 -2.93
C MET A 252 -22.26 18.81 -4.31
N ALA A 253 -21.93 19.96 -4.89
CA ALA A 253 -21.23 20.07 -6.16
C ALA A 253 -19.85 19.39 -6.11
N GLN A 254 -19.11 19.55 -5.01
CA GLN A 254 -17.82 18.87 -4.82
C GLN A 254 -17.98 17.34 -4.76
N ARG A 255 -19.03 16.85 -4.10
CA ARG A 255 -19.31 15.40 -4.02
C ARG A 255 -19.64 14.82 -5.40
N LEU A 256 -20.51 15.48 -6.16
CA LEU A 256 -20.88 15.07 -7.52
C LEU A 256 -19.68 15.10 -8.47
N LEU A 257 -18.82 16.12 -8.35
CA LEU A 257 -17.57 16.18 -9.11
C LEU A 257 -16.68 14.96 -8.81
N ASN A 258 -16.46 14.63 -7.54
CA ASN A 258 -15.64 13.47 -7.18
C ASN A 258 -16.24 12.15 -7.70
N GLU A 259 -17.56 12.00 -7.65
CA GLU A 259 -18.27 10.83 -8.17
C GLU A 259 -18.13 10.70 -9.69
N LYS A 260 -18.28 11.82 -10.42
CA LYS A 260 -18.06 11.87 -11.87
C LYS A 260 -16.62 11.51 -12.24
N LEU A 261 -15.62 12.09 -11.55
CA LEU A 261 -14.22 11.78 -11.81
C LEU A 261 -13.88 10.31 -11.59
N LEU A 262 -14.42 9.71 -10.53
CA LEU A 262 -14.28 8.27 -10.27
C LEU A 262 -14.96 7.43 -11.36
N ALA A 263 -16.13 7.85 -11.84
CA ALA A 263 -16.83 7.18 -12.93
C ALA A 263 -16.05 7.28 -14.25
N ASP A 264 -15.54 8.45 -14.60
CA ASP A 264 -14.75 8.68 -15.81
C ASP A 264 -13.43 7.91 -15.78
N GLU A 265 -12.73 7.88 -14.64
CA GLU A 265 -11.53 7.07 -14.47
C GLU A 265 -11.84 5.57 -14.60
N LYS A 266 -12.96 5.12 -14.02
CA LYS A 266 -13.40 3.73 -14.12
C LYS A 266 -13.75 3.36 -15.57
N MET A 267 -14.43 4.23 -16.30
CA MET A 267 -14.76 4.06 -17.72
C MET A 267 -13.52 4.09 -18.61
N SER A 268 -12.55 4.96 -18.31
CA SER A 268 -11.28 5.04 -19.03
C SER A 268 -10.42 3.79 -18.81
N ARG A 269 -10.33 3.30 -17.56
CA ARG A 269 -9.61 2.06 -17.22
C ARG A 269 -10.30 0.81 -17.74
N PHE A 270 -11.63 0.80 -17.74
CA PHE A 270 -12.47 -0.32 -18.17
C PHE A 270 -13.52 0.17 -19.16
N PRO A 271 -13.18 0.34 -20.44
CA PRO A 271 -14.10 0.83 -21.47
C PRO A 271 -15.24 -0.16 -21.81
N VAL A 272 -15.37 -1.26 -21.07
CA VAL A 272 -16.40 -2.26 -21.25
C VAL A 272 -17.66 -1.82 -20.47
N GLN A 273 -18.77 -1.63 -21.19
CA GLN A 273 -20.06 -1.32 -20.58
C GLN A 273 -20.39 -2.32 -19.46
N HIS A 274 -20.69 -1.80 -18.27
CA HIS A 274 -20.91 -2.57 -17.04
C HIS A 274 -22.04 -3.62 -17.09
N GLU A 275 -22.80 -3.69 -18.17
CA GLU A 275 -23.93 -4.61 -18.34
C GLU A 275 -23.51 -6.07 -18.60
N SER A 276 -22.24 -6.34 -18.95
CA SER A 276 -21.78 -7.71 -19.28
C SER A 276 -21.03 -8.44 -18.16
N PHE A 277 -20.78 -7.81 -17.00
CA PHE A 277 -20.00 -8.40 -15.90
C PHE A 277 -20.82 -8.84 -14.68
N ARG A 278 -22.10 -9.17 -14.87
CA ARG A 278 -22.73 -10.20 -14.04
C ARG A 278 -22.70 -11.50 -14.83
N PRO A 279 -21.57 -12.24 -14.85
CA PRO A 279 -21.58 -13.56 -15.45
C PRO A 279 -22.72 -14.32 -14.77
N ASN A 280 -23.69 -14.75 -15.55
CA ASN A 280 -24.78 -15.55 -15.05
C ASN A 280 -24.12 -16.86 -14.58
N LEU A 281 -23.81 -16.95 -13.28
CA LEU A 281 -23.01 -18.04 -12.69
C LEU A 281 -23.63 -19.41 -12.97
N SER A 282 -24.93 -19.46 -13.24
CA SER A 282 -25.65 -20.66 -13.66
C SER A 282 -25.27 -21.17 -15.07
N LEU A 283 -24.81 -20.28 -15.97
CA LEU A 283 -24.38 -20.59 -17.34
C LEU A 283 -22.85 -20.70 -17.45
N THR A 284 -22.08 -19.97 -16.62
CA THR A 284 -20.60 -19.98 -16.67
C THR A 284 -19.94 -21.04 -15.77
N THR A 285 -20.70 -21.84 -15.03
CA THR A 285 -20.17 -22.94 -14.18
C THR A 285 -20.49 -24.34 -14.71
N GLN A 286 -20.85 -24.50 -15.98
CA GLN A 286 -20.73 -25.81 -16.60
C GLN A 286 -19.24 -26.15 -16.64
N ASP A 287 -18.82 -27.21 -15.95
CA ASP A 287 -17.43 -27.65 -15.92
C ASP A 287 -17.01 -28.06 -17.34
N ARG A 288 -16.36 -27.15 -18.07
CA ARG A 288 -15.93 -27.35 -19.47
C ARG A 288 -14.67 -28.20 -19.58
N ARG A 289 -14.35 -28.99 -18.56
CA ARG A 289 -13.22 -29.91 -18.58
C ARG A 289 -13.47 -30.99 -19.62
N TYR A 290 -12.58 -31.11 -20.58
CA TYR A 290 -12.60 -32.18 -21.56
C TYR A 290 -11.28 -32.96 -21.52
N LYS A 291 -11.34 -34.21 -21.98
CA LYS A 291 -10.18 -35.11 -22.02
C LYS A 291 -9.57 -35.07 -23.40
N GLU A 292 -8.34 -34.61 -23.51
CA GLU A 292 -7.53 -34.72 -24.71
C GLU A 292 -6.68 -35.99 -24.64
N TYR A 293 -6.78 -36.80 -25.68
CA TYR A 293 -6.01 -38.03 -25.82
C TYR A 293 -4.90 -37.81 -26.82
N HIS A 294 -3.66 -38.09 -26.44
CA HIS A 294 -2.50 -37.99 -27.33
C HIS A 294 -1.58 -39.19 -27.18
N HIS A 295 -0.77 -39.43 -28.21
CA HIS A 295 0.29 -40.43 -28.18
C HIS A 295 1.60 -39.72 -27.81
N PRO A 296 2.23 -40.04 -26.67
CA PRO A 296 3.53 -39.47 -26.32
C PRO A 296 4.68 -40.10 -27.14
N GLY A 297 4.42 -41.24 -27.78
CA GLY A 297 5.37 -41.94 -28.64
C GLY A 297 5.44 -41.38 -30.06
N THR A 298 6.24 -42.03 -30.90
CA THR A 298 6.37 -41.73 -32.33
C THR A 298 5.66 -42.81 -33.14
N TYR A 299 5.07 -42.42 -34.27
CA TYR A 299 4.47 -43.35 -35.23
C TYR A 299 5.53 -43.81 -36.22
N ALA A 300 5.97 -45.06 -36.11
CA ALA A 300 7.08 -45.60 -36.89
C ALA A 300 6.85 -47.06 -37.30
N TRP A 301 7.61 -47.52 -38.30
CA TRP A 301 7.54 -48.90 -38.79
C TRP A 301 8.08 -49.88 -37.76
N ASN A 302 7.31 -50.92 -37.45
CA ASN A 302 7.71 -52.01 -36.56
C ASN A 302 8.04 -53.26 -37.38
N GLU A 303 9.28 -53.74 -37.29
CA GLU A 303 9.76 -54.90 -38.04
C GLU A 303 9.06 -56.21 -37.64
N ALA A 304 8.69 -56.38 -36.37
CA ALA A 304 8.06 -57.60 -35.87
C ALA A 304 6.64 -57.77 -36.43
N GLU A 305 5.88 -56.68 -36.45
CA GLU A 305 4.49 -56.66 -36.93
C GLU A 305 4.37 -56.35 -38.43
N LYS A 306 5.48 -55.95 -39.07
CA LYS A 306 5.56 -55.53 -40.48
C LYS A 306 4.53 -54.45 -40.84
N ARG A 307 4.33 -53.47 -39.95
CA ARG A 307 3.40 -52.34 -40.12
C ARG A 307 3.79 -51.16 -39.24
N ASN A 308 3.27 -49.97 -39.57
CA ASN A 308 3.46 -48.78 -38.74
C ASN A 308 2.64 -48.87 -37.45
N THR A 309 3.27 -48.49 -36.34
CA THR A 309 2.66 -48.46 -35.00
C THR A 309 3.14 -47.26 -34.21
N TRP A 310 2.28 -46.78 -33.31
CA TRP A 310 2.69 -45.88 -32.24
C TRP A 310 3.57 -46.62 -31.23
N SER A 311 4.78 -46.13 -30.97
CA SER A 311 5.71 -46.77 -30.03
C SER A 311 5.22 -46.82 -28.58
N CYS A 312 4.29 -45.94 -28.20
CA CYS A 312 3.76 -45.84 -26.84
C CYS A 312 2.70 -46.88 -26.48
N CYS A 313 1.91 -47.36 -27.45
CA CYS A 313 0.79 -48.28 -27.18
C CYS A 313 0.58 -49.35 -28.26
N LEU A 314 1.46 -49.40 -29.25
CA LEU A 314 1.40 -50.31 -30.40
C LEU A 314 0.11 -50.19 -31.22
N ASN A 315 -0.59 -49.04 -31.13
CA ASN A 315 -1.76 -48.77 -31.96
C ASN A 315 -1.33 -48.59 -33.43
N PHE A 316 -2.00 -49.30 -34.34
CA PHE A 316 -1.72 -49.29 -35.78
C PHE A 316 -2.38 -48.11 -36.52
N GLY A 317 -3.37 -47.46 -35.92
CA GLY A 317 -4.03 -46.30 -36.52
C GLY A 317 -3.27 -45.01 -36.21
N GLN A 318 -2.80 -44.31 -37.25
CA GLN A 318 -2.13 -43.01 -37.09
C GLN A 318 -3.04 -42.00 -36.37
N ASP A 319 -4.31 -41.92 -36.76
CA ASP A 319 -5.31 -41.04 -36.15
C ASP A 319 -6.10 -41.71 -35.00
N GLY A 320 -5.60 -42.85 -34.49
CA GLY A 320 -6.24 -43.56 -33.38
C GLY A 320 -6.16 -42.76 -32.08
N ARG A 321 -7.13 -42.95 -31.18
CA ARG A 321 -7.14 -42.32 -29.85
C ARG A 321 -5.82 -42.57 -29.11
N GLY A 322 -5.24 -41.48 -28.58
CA GLY A 322 -4.02 -41.49 -27.76
C GLY A 322 -4.10 -42.41 -26.53
N CYS A 323 -2.98 -43.01 -26.15
CA CYS A 323 -2.90 -43.81 -24.92
C CYS A 323 -2.76 -42.97 -23.65
N GLU A 324 -2.30 -41.72 -23.76
CA GLU A 324 -2.20 -40.79 -22.65
C GLU A 324 -3.36 -39.79 -22.68
N CYS A 325 -3.90 -39.47 -21.50
CA CYS A 325 -5.06 -38.59 -21.33
C CYS A 325 -4.69 -37.38 -20.48
N LYS A 326 -4.85 -36.18 -21.04
CA LYS A 326 -4.75 -34.92 -20.30
C LYS A 326 -6.14 -34.31 -20.13
N VAL A 327 -6.49 -33.96 -18.89
CA VAL A 327 -7.72 -33.20 -18.62
C VAL A 327 -7.40 -31.74 -18.85
N VAL A 328 -7.94 -31.15 -19.92
CA VAL A 328 -7.80 -29.73 -20.21
C VAL A 328 -8.96 -29.01 -19.55
N ASN A 329 -8.63 -28.09 -18.66
CA ASN A 329 -9.59 -27.17 -18.09
C ASN A 329 -9.39 -25.80 -18.76
N PRO A 330 -10.22 -25.43 -19.75
CA PRO A 330 -10.11 -24.11 -20.40
C PRO A 330 -10.38 -22.97 -19.40
N ASP A 331 -11.03 -23.28 -18.27
CA ASP A 331 -11.33 -22.35 -17.18
C ASP A 331 -10.31 -22.40 -16.04
N ALA A 332 -9.24 -23.20 -16.16
CA ALA A 332 -8.14 -23.13 -15.20
C ALA A 332 -7.46 -21.77 -15.33
N TRP A 333 -7.30 -21.09 -14.20
CA TRP A 333 -6.62 -19.81 -14.13
C TRP A 333 -5.18 -20.00 -14.59
N CYS A 334 -4.81 -19.40 -15.72
CA CYS A 334 -3.42 -19.36 -16.15
C CYS A 334 -2.67 -18.36 -15.24
N TYR A 335 -1.95 -18.88 -14.25
CA TYR A 335 -1.13 -18.06 -13.35
C TYR A 335 0.19 -17.61 -14.01
N LEU A 336 0.55 -18.22 -15.14
CA LEU A 336 1.60 -17.70 -16.02
C LEU A 336 1.00 -16.50 -16.74
N GLY A 337 1.29 -15.31 -16.20
CA GLY A 337 0.81 -14.05 -16.72
C GLY A 337 1.11 -13.89 -18.22
N PHE A 338 0.38 -12.96 -18.84
CA PHE A 338 0.48 -12.55 -20.24
C PHE A 338 1.93 -12.36 -20.72
N GLU A 339 2.64 -13.44 -21.01
CA GLU A 339 3.80 -13.38 -21.87
C GLU A 339 3.22 -13.04 -23.24
N LYS A 340 3.43 -11.80 -23.66
CA LYS A 340 3.20 -11.40 -25.05
C LYS A 340 4.01 -12.38 -25.89
N GLY A 341 3.33 -13.34 -26.51
CA GLY A 341 3.90 -14.06 -27.62
C GLY A 341 4.40 -13.01 -28.61
N THR A 342 5.68 -13.07 -28.93
CA THR A 342 6.25 -12.36 -30.06
C THR A 342 5.66 -12.99 -31.31
N GLY A 343 4.48 -12.55 -31.69
CA GLY A 343 3.91 -12.75 -33.03
C GLY A 343 4.64 -11.88 -34.04
#